data_AF-A0A6P0LER2-F1
#
_entry.id   AF-A0A6P0LER2-F1
#
_cell.length_a   1.000
_cell.length_b   1.000
_cell.length_c   1.000
_cell.angle_alpha   90.00
_cell.angle_beta   90.00
_cell.angle_gamma   90.00
#
_symmetry.space_group_name_H-M   'P 1'
#
loop_
_entity.id
_entity.type
_entity.pdbx_description
1 polymer ?
#
loop_
_entity_poly.entity_id
_entity_poly.type
_entity_poly.pdbx_seq_one_letter_code
_entity_poly.pdbx_strand_id
1 'polypeptide(L)'
;MSPTPKDRIEAFIDLIKYQPFIFLDENRVDLKQQIDKFPEDLESLSNAISSWCVKHPDIFTALRDKLDSLDRMLVSTLIGKQKGPAQSNPKPQPKDYKTLLKNQVRESFPETTSETTKEQKPSDTSK
;
A
#
# COMPACT_ATOMS: atom_id res chain seq x y z
N MET A 1 -9.50 18.16 -9.08
CA MET A 1 -8.20 18.66 -8.58
C MET A 1 -7.13 17.63 -8.98
N SER A 2 -5.87 18.02 -9.20
CA SER A 2 -4.83 16.99 -9.42
C SER A 2 -4.45 16.36 -8.07
N PRO A 3 -4.31 15.03 -7.97
CA PRO A 3 -3.97 14.37 -6.72
C PRO A 3 -2.59 14.80 -6.22
N THR A 4 -2.50 15.14 -4.93
CA THR A 4 -1.26 15.62 -4.31
C THR A 4 -0.24 14.48 -4.19
N PRO A 5 1.07 14.78 -4.00
CA PRO A 5 2.08 13.76 -3.76
C PRO A 5 1.71 12.80 -2.61
N LYS A 6 1.12 13.36 -1.55
CA LYS A 6 0.60 12.62 -0.40
C LYS A 6 -0.53 11.67 -0.79
N ASP A 7 -1.55 12.15 -1.51
CA ASP A 7 -2.69 11.32 -1.90
C ASP A 7 -2.26 10.10 -2.72
N ARG A 8 -1.25 10.27 -3.59
CA ARG A 8 -0.67 9.19 -4.39
C ARG A 8 0.00 8.13 -3.52
N ILE A 9 0.80 8.56 -2.55
CA ILE A 9 1.49 7.63 -1.64
C ILE A 9 0.47 6.85 -0.80
N GLU A 10 -0.50 7.55 -0.19
CA GLU A 10 -1.56 6.91 0.60
C GLU A 10 -2.41 5.96 -0.24
N ALA A 11 -2.79 6.35 -1.46
CA ALA A 11 -3.54 5.48 -2.37
C ALA A 11 -2.76 4.22 -2.73
N PHE A 12 -1.45 4.34 -2.96
CA PHE A 12 -0.59 3.20 -3.25
C PHE A 12 -0.43 2.25 -2.05
N ILE A 13 -0.25 2.78 -0.85
CA ILE A 13 -0.23 1.98 0.40
C ILE A 13 -1.55 1.20 0.56
N ASP A 14 -2.68 1.88 0.34
CA ASP A 14 -3.98 1.23 0.42
C ASP A 14 -4.15 0.13 -0.64
N LEU A 15 -3.61 0.30 -1.84
CA LEU A 15 -3.62 -0.77 -2.85
C LEU A 15 -2.87 -2.00 -2.36
N ILE A 16 -1.68 -1.82 -1.77
CA ILE A 16 -0.92 -2.92 -1.20
C ILE A 16 -1.71 -3.61 -0.10
N LYS A 17 -2.38 -2.83 0.76
CA LYS A 17 -3.12 -3.33 1.92
C LYS A 17 -4.41 -4.07 1.54
N TYR A 18 -5.23 -3.48 0.67
CA TYR A 18 -6.60 -3.93 0.40
C TYR A 18 -6.75 -4.66 -0.92
N GLN A 19 -5.79 -4.53 -1.83
CA GLN A 19 -5.77 -5.20 -3.12
C GLN A 19 -4.43 -5.91 -3.40
N PRO A 20 -3.86 -6.69 -2.47
CA PRO A 20 -2.56 -7.35 -2.69
C PRO A 20 -2.55 -8.35 -3.85
N PHE A 21 -3.73 -8.78 -4.31
CA PHE A 21 -3.90 -9.71 -5.42
C PHE A 21 -3.54 -9.12 -6.80
N ILE A 22 -3.55 -7.80 -6.97
CA ILE A 22 -3.13 -7.16 -8.24
C ILE A 22 -1.60 -7.15 -8.41
N PHE A 23 -0.88 -7.40 -7.32
CA PHE A 23 0.58 -7.50 -7.33
C PHE A 23 0.96 -8.95 -7.62
N LEU A 24 1.41 -9.24 -8.84
CA LEU A 24 2.01 -10.52 -9.20
C LEU A 24 3.32 -10.74 -8.42
N ASP A 25 3.79 -11.98 -8.33
CA ASP A 25 4.98 -12.29 -7.53
C ASP A 25 6.23 -11.54 -8.01
N GLU A 26 6.40 -11.35 -9.32
CA GLU A 26 7.47 -10.52 -9.88
C GLU A 26 7.36 -9.04 -9.43
N ASN A 27 6.15 -8.50 -9.37
CA ASN A 27 5.89 -7.13 -8.90
C ASN A 27 6.21 -7.01 -7.41
N ARG A 28 5.90 -8.04 -6.62
CA ARG A 28 6.18 -8.07 -5.17
C ARG A 28 7.67 -8.10 -4.91
N VAL A 29 8.41 -8.95 -5.64
CA VAL A 29 9.87 -9.06 -5.51
C VAL A 29 10.55 -7.75 -5.95
N ASP A 30 10.16 -7.21 -7.11
CA ASP A 30 10.71 -5.93 -7.58
C ASP A 30 10.39 -4.80 -6.60
N LEU A 31 9.14 -4.68 -6.13
CA LEU A 31 8.76 -3.64 -5.16
C LEU A 31 9.58 -3.74 -3.87
N LYS A 32 9.80 -4.95 -3.34
CA LYS A 32 10.66 -5.18 -2.15
C LYS A 32 12.10 -4.73 -2.38
N GLN A 33 12.64 -4.85 -3.59
CA GLN A 33 14.00 -4.40 -3.91
C GLN A 33 14.09 -2.90 -4.18
N GLN A 34 13.04 -2.31 -4.77
CA GLN A 34 13.02 -0.90 -5.12
C GLN A 34 12.75 0.00 -3.90
N ILE A 35 11.96 -0.48 -2.93
CA ILE A 35 11.53 0.34 -1.80
C ILE A 35 12.69 0.87 -0.95
N ASP A 36 13.78 0.13 -0.84
CA ASP A 36 14.98 0.58 -0.13
C ASP A 36 15.68 1.73 -0.84
N LYS A 37 15.57 1.77 -2.18
CA LYS A 37 16.16 2.81 -3.05
C LYS A 37 15.26 4.04 -3.17
N PHE A 38 14.01 3.97 -2.74
CA PHE A 38 13.10 5.11 -2.81
C PHE A 38 13.59 6.26 -1.91
N PRO A 39 13.46 7.51 -2.35
CA PRO A 39 13.81 8.67 -1.55
C PRO A 39 12.86 8.83 -0.36
N GLU A 40 13.29 9.54 0.67
CA GLU A 40 12.49 9.81 1.88
C GLU A 40 11.60 11.05 1.73
N ASP A 41 12.01 11.99 0.88
CA ASP A 41 11.24 13.19 0.56
C ASP A 41 9.88 12.85 -0.07
N LEU A 42 8.84 13.59 0.32
CA LEU A 42 7.45 13.32 -0.06
C LEU A 42 7.23 13.39 -1.58
N GLU A 43 7.72 14.45 -2.22
CA GLU A 43 7.52 14.65 -3.66
C GLU A 43 8.31 13.61 -4.45
N SER A 44 9.56 13.41 -4.05
CA SER A 44 10.47 12.46 -4.69
C SER A 44 9.97 11.02 -4.53
N LEU A 45 9.41 10.66 -3.37
CA LEU A 45 8.83 9.34 -3.10
C LEU A 45 7.59 9.11 -3.97
N SER A 46 6.71 10.10 -4.06
CA SER A 46 5.52 10.04 -4.91
C SER A 46 5.88 9.86 -6.38
N ASN A 47 6.92 10.55 -6.83
CA ASN A 47 7.45 10.43 -8.19
C ASN A 47 8.11 9.07 -8.43
N ALA A 48 8.85 8.53 -7.45
CA ALA A 48 9.45 7.20 -7.52
C ALA A 48 8.37 6.10 -7.62
N ILE A 49 7.32 6.18 -6.80
CA ILE A 49 6.17 5.27 -6.88
C ILE A 49 5.48 5.37 -8.24
N SER A 50 5.22 6.60 -8.72
CA SER A 50 4.57 6.80 -10.01
C SER A 50 5.40 6.20 -11.15
N SER A 51 6.72 6.44 -11.13
CA SER A 51 7.67 5.90 -12.12
C SER A 51 7.75 4.38 -12.08
N TRP A 52 7.64 3.80 -10.89
CA TRP A 52 7.58 2.36 -10.72
C TRP A 52 6.27 1.79 -11.26
N CYS A 53 5.12 2.39 -10.92
CA CYS A 53 3.81 1.93 -11.38
C CYS A 53 3.68 1.96 -12.91
N VAL A 54 4.30 2.91 -13.61
CA VAL A 54 4.27 2.97 -15.08
C VAL A 54 4.81 1.69 -15.73
N LYS A 55 5.70 0.95 -15.06
CA LYS A 55 6.22 -0.34 -15.55
C LYS A 55 5.24 -1.50 -15.34
N HIS A 56 4.21 -1.29 -14.53
CA HIS A 56 3.26 -2.28 -14.05
C HIS A 56 1.82 -1.82 -14.36
N PRO A 57 1.33 -2.01 -15.60
CA PRO A 57 0.13 -1.36 -16.11
C PRO A 57 -1.15 -1.64 -15.30
N ASP A 58 -1.29 -2.86 -14.76
CA ASP A 58 -2.44 -3.22 -13.91
C ASP A 58 -2.45 -2.45 -12.59
N ILE A 59 -1.27 -2.32 -11.96
CA ILE A 59 -1.09 -1.56 -10.73
C ILE A 59 -1.28 -0.06 -10.98
N PHE A 60 -0.77 0.44 -12.11
CA PHE A 60 -0.97 1.83 -12.52
C PHE A 60 -2.45 2.17 -12.73
N THR A 61 -3.19 1.26 -13.38
CA THR A 61 -4.63 1.42 -13.61
C THR A 61 -5.38 1.46 -12.27
N ALA A 62 -5.12 0.49 -11.39
CA ALA A 62 -5.73 0.45 -10.06
C ALA A 62 -5.41 1.72 -9.23
N LEU A 63 -4.19 2.26 -9.34
CA LEU A 63 -3.80 3.49 -8.67
C LEU A 63 -4.56 4.70 -9.20
N ARG A 64 -4.73 4.80 -10.52
CA ARG A 64 -5.53 5.86 -11.14
C ARG A 64 -6.98 5.79 -10.72
N ASP A 65 -7.60 4.61 -10.77
CA ASP A 65 -9.00 4.42 -10.39
C ASP A 65 -9.24 4.84 -8.94
N LYS A 66 -8.29 4.53 -8.06
CA LYS A 66 -8.36 4.90 -6.64
C LYS A 66 -8.24 6.42 -6.44
N LEU A 67 -7.37 7.08 -7.20
CA LEU A 67 -7.20 8.55 -7.15
C LEU A 67 -8.41 9.28 -7.75
N ASP A 68 -8.98 8.76 -8.84
CA ASP A 68 -10.18 9.33 -9.46
C ASP A 68 -11.41 9.18 -8.55
N SER A 69 -11.51 8.06 -7.82
CA SER A 69 -12.54 7.85 -6.79
C SER A 69 -12.44 8.86 -5.64
N LEU A 70 -11.22 9.19 -5.22
CA LEU A 70 -10.98 10.20 -4.18
C LEU A 70 -11.45 11.60 -4.60
N ASP A 71 -11.16 12.00 -5.84
CA ASP A 71 -11.62 13.30 -6.38
C ASP A 71 -13.16 13.35 -6.45
N ARG A 72 -13.81 12.27 -6.92
CA ARG A 72 -15.28 12.17 -6.98
C ARG A 72 -15.94 12.25 -5.60
N MET A 73 -15.34 11.64 -4.57
CA MET A 73 -15.85 11.71 -3.20
C MET A 73 -15.79 13.14 -2.65
N LEU A 74 -14.69 13.85 -2.90
CA LEU A 74 -14.53 15.25 -2.48
C LEU A 74 -15.54 16.16 -3.18
N VAL A 75 -15.75 15.99 -4.49
CA VAL A 75 -16.76 16.74 -5.25
C VAL A 75 -18.17 16.45 -4.73
N SER A 76 -18.49 15.19 -4.44
CA SER A 76 -19.80 14.80 -3.88
C SER A 76 -20.04 15.39 -2.49
N THR A 77 -18.98 15.50 -1.67
CA THR A 77 -19.04 16.12 -0.34
C THR A 77 -19.23 17.64 -0.41
N LEU A 78 -18.70 18.28 -1.46
CA LEU A 78 -18.85 19.72 -1.69
C LEU A 78 -20.24 20.09 -2.24
N ILE A 79 -20.89 19.18 -2.98
CA ILE A 79 -22.18 19.43 -3.63
C ILE A 79 -23.37 18.90 -2.80
N GLY A 80 -23.16 17.88 -1.96
CA GLY A 80 -24.19 17.29 -1.10
C GLY A 80 -24.13 17.80 0.35
N LYS A 81 -25.07 18.66 0.75
CA LYS A 81 -25.36 18.90 2.17
C LYS A 81 -25.74 17.58 2.87
N GLN A 82 -24.85 16.98 3.66
CA GLN A 82 -25.25 16.33 4.91
C GLN A 82 -24.11 16.21 5.93
N LYS A 83 -24.53 16.47 7.17
CA LYS A 83 -23.78 16.69 8.39
C LYS A 83 -23.54 15.32 9.06
N GLY A 84 -22.31 14.85 9.07
CA GLY A 84 -21.81 13.85 10.00
C GLY A 84 -20.50 14.37 10.60
N PRO A 85 -20.18 14.10 11.87
CA PRO A 85 -18.90 14.53 12.42
C PRO A 85 -17.83 13.81 11.61
N ALA A 86 -17.17 14.53 10.71
CA ALA A 86 -15.86 14.12 10.24
C ALA A 86 -15.05 13.98 11.52
N GLN A 87 -14.84 12.73 11.96
CA GLN A 87 -13.76 12.44 12.89
C GLN A 87 -12.51 12.91 12.16
N SER A 88 -12.15 14.16 12.42
CA SER A 88 -10.85 14.73 12.16
C SER A 88 -9.92 14.03 13.15
N ASN A 89 -9.77 12.71 13.00
CA ASN A 89 -8.60 12.04 13.49
C ASN A 89 -7.47 12.70 12.72
N PRO A 90 -6.53 13.37 13.38
CA PRO A 90 -5.36 13.87 12.69
C PRO A 90 -4.74 12.66 12.02
N LYS A 91 -4.89 12.58 10.68
CA LYS A 91 -4.21 11.58 9.87
C LYS A 91 -2.74 11.80 10.25
N PRO A 92 -2.07 10.84 10.89
CA PRO A 92 -0.67 11.03 11.24
C PRO A 92 0.00 11.52 9.97
N GLN A 93 0.73 12.62 10.04
CA GLN A 93 1.65 12.95 8.97
C GLN A 93 2.85 12.06 9.25
N PRO A 94 2.96 10.85 8.66
CA PRO A 94 4.19 10.12 8.80
C PRO A 94 5.26 11.02 8.21
N LYS A 95 6.17 11.48 9.06
CA LYS A 95 7.41 12.09 8.61
C LYS A 95 8.18 11.08 7.73
N ASP A 96 7.85 9.79 7.87
CA ASP A 96 8.50 8.67 7.19
C ASP A 96 7.50 7.82 6.37
N TYR A 97 6.89 8.40 5.33
CA TYR A 97 6.04 7.62 4.40
C TYR A 97 6.75 6.41 3.80
N LYS A 98 8.06 6.51 3.56
CA LYS A 98 8.90 5.40 3.09
C LYS A 98 8.86 4.22 4.07
N THR A 99 9.01 4.50 5.38
CA THR A 99 8.94 3.48 6.43
C THR A 99 7.56 2.84 6.48
N LEU A 100 6.50 3.64 6.37
CA LEU A 100 5.14 3.13 6.37
C LEU A 100 4.86 2.23 5.16
N LEU A 101 5.30 2.64 3.97
CA LEU A 101 5.22 1.82 2.76
C LEU A 101 5.99 0.51 2.92
N LYS A 102 7.21 0.56 3.49
CA LYS A 102 8.06 -0.62 3.70
C LYS A 102 7.42 -1.63 4.64
N ASN A 103 6.82 -1.14 5.72
CA ASN A 103 6.06 -1.96 6.65
C ASN A 103 4.85 -2.60 5.95
N GLN A 104 4.09 -1.83 5.17
CA GLN A 104 2.91 -2.34 4.48
C GLN A 104 3.27 -3.44 3.45
N VAL A 105 4.36 -3.27 2.70
CA VAL A 105 4.88 -4.28 1.76
C VAL A 105 5.23 -5.57 2.50
N ARG A 106 5.90 -5.48 3.65
CA ARG A 106 6.27 -6.66 4.47
C ARG A 106 5.04 -7.40 5.00
N GLU A 107 4.02 -6.67 5.46
CA GLU A 107 2.80 -7.27 6.01
C GLU A 107 1.92 -7.90 4.93
N SER A 108 1.87 -7.29 3.74
CA SER A 108 0.95 -7.72 2.68
C SER A 108 1.56 -8.80 1.77
N PHE A 109 2.89 -8.87 1.71
CA PHE A 109 3.63 -9.86 0.94
C PHE A 109 4.61 -10.61 1.85
N PRO A 110 4.10 -11.45 2.78
CA PRO A 110 4.98 -12.30 3.57
C PRO A 110 5.84 -13.13 2.60
N GLU A 111 7.14 -13.19 2.86
CA GLU A 111 7.95 -14.21 2.20
C GLU A 111 7.34 -15.55 2.62
N THR A 112 6.92 -16.35 1.65
CA THR A 112 6.49 -17.72 1.93
C THR A 112 7.68 -18.45 2.53
N THR A 113 7.77 -18.45 3.85
CA THR A 113 8.58 -19.38 4.61
C THR A 113 7.91 -20.72 4.41
N SER A 114 8.39 -21.48 3.41
CA SER A 114 8.35 -22.93 3.48
C SER A 114 9.18 -23.35 4.70
N GLU A 115 8.55 -23.37 5.88
CA GLU A 115 8.90 -24.09 7.12
C GLU A 115 8.12 -23.39 8.25
N THR A 116 7.04 -23.96 8.79
CA THR A 116 7.14 -25.02 9.79
C THR A 116 5.79 -25.75 9.90
N THR A 117 5.59 -26.80 9.09
CA THR A 117 4.77 -27.94 9.52
C THR A 117 5.66 -28.73 10.49
N LYS A 118 5.60 -28.41 11.78
CA LYS A 118 6.10 -29.32 12.82
C LYS A 118 5.10 -30.46 12.94
N GLU A 119 5.41 -31.52 12.21
CA GLU A 119 4.99 -32.89 12.46
C GLU A 119 5.06 -33.18 13.97
N GLN A 120 3.92 -33.13 14.65
CA GLN A 120 3.79 -33.71 15.99
C GLN A 120 3.68 -35.22 15.83
N LYS A 121 4.84 -35.87 15.79
CA LYS A 121 4.98 -37.29 16.09
C LYS A 121 4.68 -37.50 17.58
N PRO A 122 3.62 -38.23 17.97
CA PRO A 122 3.50 -38.67 19.36
C PRO A 122 4.57 -39.75 19.60
N SER A 123 5.62 -39.39 20.35
CA SER A 123 6.54 -40.38 20.90
C SER A 123 5.82 -41.12 22.02
N ASP A 124 5.50 -42.38 21.73
CA ASP A 124 5.20 -43.42 22.69
C ASP A 124 6.28 -43.42 23.79
N THR A 125 5.87 -43.24 25.04
CA THR A 125 6.73 -43.54 26.20
C THR A 125 6.03 -44.61 27.01
N SER A 126 6.31 -45.86 26.65
CA SER A 126 6.19 -47.01 27.54
C SER A 126 7.23 -46.89 28.66
N LYS A 127 6.77 -46.86 29.91
CA LYS A 127 7.41 -47.59 31.01
C LYS A 127 6.43 -47.84 32.15
#